data_AF-A0A1B8P3U6-F1
#
_entry.id   AF-A0A1B8P3U6-F1
#
_cell.length_a   1.000
_cell.length_b   1.000
_cell.length_c   1.000
_cell.angle_alpha   90.00
_cell.angle_beta   90.00
_cell.angle_gamma   90.00
#
_symmetry.space_group_name_H-M   'P 1'
#
loop_
_entity.id
_entity.type
_entity.pdbx_description
1 polymer ?
#
loop_
_entity_poly.entity_id
_entity_poly.type
_entity_poly.pdbx_seq_one_letter_code
_entity_poly.pdbx_strand_id
1 'polypeptide(L)'
;MTNAQIMALTDIQRMALAAHEQTGRQIRHEIETFADGGTWSVVGIYGADNTSLYYSRVSIEADGSEMPEPGNPESPSTLSEQRLALAEWIAANRKEAAA
;
A
#
# COMPACT_ATOMS: atom_id res chain seq x y z
N MET A 1 -16.93 -3.81 4.25
CA MET A 1 -15.65 -4.06 4.97
C MET A 1 -15.75 -5.32 5.82
N THR A 2 -14.90 -6.31 5.57
CA THR A 2 -14.82 -7.55 6.37
C THR A 2 -13.68 -7.50 7.39
N ASN A 3 -13.67 -8.38 8.39
CA ASN A 3 -12.54 -8.51 9.31
C ASN A 3 -11.23 -8.86 8.59
N ALA A 4 -11.29 -9.69 7.54
CA ALA A 4 -10.11 -10.04 6.75
C ALA A 4 -9.49 -8.80 6.07
N GLN A 5 -10.33 -7.90 5.54
CA GLN A 5 -9.89 -6.64 4.94
C GLN A 5 -9.30 -5.68 5.97
N ILE A 6 -9.92 -5.56 7.15
CA ILE A 6 -9.36 -4.76 8.26
C ILE A 6 -7.97 -5.27 8.67
N MET A 7 -7.80 -6.60 8.75
CA MET A 7 -6.52 -7.21 9.06
C MET A 7 -5.49 -6.96 7.96
N ALA A 8 -5.88 -7.07 6.69
CA ALA A 8 -5.00 -6.78 5.56
C ALA A 8 -4.53 -5.32 5.54
N LEU A 9 -5.44 -4.36 5.76
CA LEU A 9 -5.10 -2.94 5.91
C LEU A 9 -4.13 -2.71 7.07
N THR A 10 -4.37 -3.35 8.20
CA THR A 10 -3.49 -3.26 9.38
C THR A 10 -2.09 -3.79 9.09
N ASP A 11 -1.98 -4.90 8.35
CA ASP A 11 -0.69 -5.48 7.98
C ASP A 11 0.08 -4.59 7.00
N ILE A 12 -0.59 -3.98 6.02
CA ILE A 12 0.02 -2.98 5.12
C ILE A 12 0.53 -1.78 5.93
N GLN A 13 -0.26 -1.26 6.87
CA GLN A 13 0.16 -0.14 7.73
C GLN A 13 1.40 -0.50 8.57
N ARG A 14 1.43 -1.70 9.16
CA ARG A 14 2.60 -2.19 9.91
C ARG A 14 3.84 -2.30 9.01
N MET A 15 3.68 -2.79 7.79
CA MET A 15 4.77 -2.86 6.81
C MET A 15 5.28 -1.48 6.43
N ALA A 16 4.39 -0.52 6.15
CA ALA A 16 4.75 0.86 5.83
C ALA A 16 5.57 1.51 6.95
N LEU A 17 5.16 1.33 8.22
CA LEU A 17 5.90 1.82 9.38
C LEU A 17 7.29 1.20 9.51
N ALA A 18 7.40 -0.12 9.35
CA ALA A 18 8.68 -0.84 9.46
C ALA A 18 9.61 -0.61 8.25
N ALA A 19 9.05 -0.25 7.10
CA ALA A 19 9.80 -0.08 5.86
C ALA A 19 10.73 1.15 5.87
N HIS A 20 10.38 2.20 6.64
CA HIS A 20 11.22 3.39 6.75
C HIS A 20 12.62 3.03 7.28
N GLU A 21 12.69 2.25 8.35
CA GLU A 21 13.95 1.80 8.94
C GLU A 21 14.79 1.01 7.94
N GLN A 22 14.15 0.09 7.21
CA GLN A 22 14.80 -0.82 6.27
C GLN A 22 15.30 -0.13 5.00
N THR A 23 14.57 0.85 4.48
CA THR A 23 14.78 1.42 3.14
C THR A 23 15.27 2.87 3.18
N GLY A 24 15.08 3.56 4.31
CA GLY A 24 15.33 5.00 4.46
C GLY A 24 14.39 5.88 3.65
N ARG A 25 13.31 5.31 3.06
CA ARG A 25 12.31 6.07 2.31
C ARG A 25 11.15 6.50 3.19
N GLN A 26 10.40 7.48 2.72
CA GLN A 26 9.08 7.77 3.25
C GLN A 26 8.10 6.81 2.60
N ILE A 27 7.43 5.97 3.39
CA ILE A 27 6.30 5.15 2.95
C ILE A 27 5.05 5.69 3.64
N ARG A 28 4.03 6.02 2.85
CA ARG A 28 2.71 6.44 3.31
C ARG A 28 1.72 5.33 3.01
N HIS A 29 0.91 4.99 3.99
CA HIS A 29 -0.31 4.21 3.79
C HIS A 29 -1.49 5.09 4.24
N GLU A 30 -2.43 5.30 3.34
CA GLU A 30 -3.64 6.09 3.59
C GLU A 30 -4.87 5.21 3.43
N ILE A 31 -5.83 5.42 4.31
CA ILE A 31 -7.13 4.76 4.26
C ILE A 31 -8.19 5.86 4.23
N GLU A 32 -8.90 5.95 3.12
CA GLU A 32 -9.96 6.94 2.91
C GLU A 32 -11.31 6.24 2.83
N THR A 33 -12.28 6.69 3.63
CA THR A 33 -13.65 6.15 3.60
C THR A 33 -14.60 7.14 2.93
N PHE A 34 -15.55 6.62 2.16
CA PHE A 34 -16.49 7.42 1.39
C PHE A 34 -17.93 7.25 1.88
N ALA A 35 -18.80 8.20 1.52
CA ALA A 35 -20.18 8.25 1.98
C ALA A 35 -21.04 7.09 1.46
N ASP A 36 -20.66 6.48 0.35
CA ASP A 36 -21.28 5.30 -0.24
C ASP A 36 -20.87 3.98 0.45
N GLY A 37 -19.97 4.04 1.44
CA GLY A 37 -19.42 2.88 2.13
C GLY A 37 -18.18 2.29 1.45
N GLY A 38 -17.72 2.88 0.34
CA GLY A 38 -16.46 2.54 -0.28
C GLY A 38 -15.26 2.94 0.59
N THR A 39 -14.11 2.32 0.34
CA THR A 39 -12.85 2.64 1.00
C THR A 39 -11.69 2.55 0.02
N TRP A 40 -10.73 3.48 0.07
CA TRP A 40 -9.46 3.35 -0.64
C TRP A 40 -8.33 2.98 0.31
N SER A 41 -7.46 2.09 -0.14
CA SER A 41 -6.15 1.81 0.45
C SER A 41 -5.07 2.30 -0.51
N VAL A 42 -4.39 3.39 -0.16
CA VAL A 42 -3.36 4.03 -0.99
C VAL A 42 -2.00 3.83 -0.34
N VAL A 43 -1.05 3.27 -1.09
CA VAL A 43 0.35 3.16 -0.67
C VAL A 43 1.21 4.02 -1.58
N GLY A 44 1.89 5.00 -1.00
CA GLY A 44 2.84 5.86 -1.70
C GLY A 44 4.24 5.73 -1.11
N ILE A 45 5.26 5.70 -1.96
CA ILE A 45 6.68 5.69 -1.55
C ILE A 45 7.38 6.85 -2.22
N TYR A 46 8.10 7.63 -1.42
CA TYR A 46 8.65 8.90 -1.85
C TYR A 46 10.17 8.98 -1.70
N GLY A 47 10.79 9.63 -2.67
CA GLY A 47 12.20 10.03 -2.65
C GLY A 47 12.47 11.18 -1.69
N ALA A 48 13.74 11.53 -1.53
CA ALA A 48 14.15 12.63 -0.63
C ALA A 48 13.64 14.01 -1.07
N ASP A 49 13.35 14.17 -2.35
CA ASP A 49 12.75 15.34 -2.98
C ASP A 49 11.22 15.26 -3.08
N ASN A 50 10.61 14.31 -2.35
CA ASN A 50 9.18 14.03 -2.36
C ASN A 50 8.64 13.57 -3.73
N THR A 51 9.51 13.12 -4.65
CA THR A 51 9.07 12.45 -5.88
C THR A 51 8.45 11.10 -5.57
N SER A 52 7.34 10.78 -6.24
CA SER A 52 6.70 9.45 -6.11
C SER A 52 7.55 8.40 -6.83
N LEU A 53 8.11 7.47 -6.08
CA LEU A 53 8.88 6.32 -6.59
C LEU A 53 8.02 5.10 -6.82
N TYR A 54 6.94 4.98 -6.06
CA TYR A 54 5.93 3.93 -6.19
C TYR A 54 4.60 4.47 -5.67
N TYR A 55 3.52 4.07 -6.34
CA TYR A 55 2.16 4.37 -5.95
C TYR A 55 1.28 3.18 -6.29
N SER A 56 0.40 2.81 -5.37
CA SER A 56 -0.69 1.87 -5.64
C SER A 56 -1.94 2.24 -4.88
N ARG A 57 -3.09 1.89 -5.47
CA ARG A 57 -4.40 2.03 -4.83
C ARG A 57 -5.26 0.81 -5.08
N VAL A 58 -5.91 0.35 -4.01
CA VAL A 58 -6.99 -0.64 -4.05
C VAL A 58 -8.26 0.02 -3.54
N SER A 59 -9.34 -0.08 -4.32
CA SER A 59 -10.68 0.31 -3.90
C SER A 59 -11.38 -0.90 -3.30
N ILE A 60 -12.02 -0.72 -2.16
CA ILE A 60 -12.90 -1.69 -1.52
C ILE A 60 -14.31 -1.12 -1.66
N GLU A 61 -15.10 -1.72 -2.53
CA GLU A 61 -16.45 -1.26 -2.82
C GLU A 61 -17.39 -1.55 -1.64
N ALA A 62 -18.58 -0.94 -1.65
CA ALA A 62 -19.56 -1.10 -0.58
C ALA A 62 -19.99 -2.57 -0.36
N ASP A 63 -19.97 -3.38 -1.43
CA ASP A 63 -20.24 -4.82 -1.37
C ASP A 63 -19.04 -5.66 -0.86
N GLY A 64 -17.90 -5.01 -0.60
CA GLY A 64 -16.66 -5.62 -0.13
C GLY A 64 -15.77 -6.16 -1.24
N SER A 65 -16.14 -6.03 -2.52
CA SER A 65 -15.25 -6.37 -3.63
C SER A 65 -14.04 -5.44 -3.69
N GLU A 66 -12.91 -5.96 -4.16
CA GLU A 66 -11.66 -5.22 -4.29
C GLU A 66 -11.38 -4.96 -5.77
N MET A 67 -11.03 -3.72 -6.09
CA MET A 67 -10.85 -3.24 -7.45
C MET A 67 -9.54 -2.43 -7.57
N PRO A 68 -8.80 -2.55 -8.69
CA PRO A 68 -7.62 -1.74 -8.92
C PRO A 68 -7.97 -0.27 -9.16
N GLU A 69 -6.96 0.59 -9.17
CA GLU A 69 -7.08 1.95 -9.68
C GLU A 69 -7.51 1.96 -11.16
N PRO A 70 -8.63 2.63 -11.52
CA PRO A 70 -9.03 2.79 -12.91
C PRO A 70 -7.95 3.56 -13.69
N GLY A 71 -7.57 3.03 -14.85
CA GLY A 71 -6.57 3.65 -15.73
C GLY A 71 -5.12 3.25 -15.41
N ASN A 72 -4.88 2.42 -14.40
CA ASN A 72 -3.56 1.91 -14.07
C ASN A 72 -3.56 0.36 -14.04
N PRO A 73 -3.30 -0.31 -15.18
CA PRO A 73 -3.37 -1.77 -15.29
C PRO A 73 -2.29 -2.49 -14.49
N GLU A 74 -1.24 -1.80 -14.06
CA GLU A 74 -0.17 -2.35 -13.22
C GLU A 74 -0.48 -2.18 -11.72
N SER A 75 -1.56 -1.47 -11.36
CA SER A 75 -1.98 -1.34 -9.96
C SER A 75 -2.48 -2.69 -9.43
N PRO A 76 -2.11 -3.05 -8.20
CA PRO A 76 -2.74 -4.16 -7.48
C PRO A 76 -4.26 -4.08 -7.55
N SER A 77 -4.91 -5.22 -7.78
CA SER A 77 -6.37 -5.34 -7.80
C SER A 77 -6.94 -5.68 -6.43
N THR A 78 -6.12 -6.21 -5.52
CA THR A 78 -6.53 -6.63 -4.17
C THR A 78 -5.58 -6.11 -3.10
N LEU A 79 -6.04 -6.05 -1.84
CA LEU A 79 -5.21 -5.72 -0.68
C LEU A 79 -4.07 -6.74 -0.49
N SER A 80 -4.33 -8.01 -0.82
CA SER A 80 -3.31 -9.07 -0.76
C SER A 80 -2.18 -8.81 -1.76
N GLU A 81 -2.52 -8.44 -3.00
CA GLU A 81 -1.54 -8.05 -4.02
C GLU A 81 -0.82 -6.76 -3.66
N GLN A 82 -1.53 -5.76 -3.10
CA GLN A 82 -0.90 -4.51 -2.64
C GLN A 82 0.12 -4.77 -1.53
N ARG A 83 -0.21 -5.65 -0.59
CA ARG A 83 0.70 -6.10 0.46
C ARG A 83 1.93 -6.80 -0.12
N LEU A 84 1.73 -7.71 -1.08
CA LEU A 84 2.84 -8.43 -1.73
C LEU A 84 3.74 -7.46 -2.50
N ALA A 85 3.18 -6.56 -3.31
CA ALA A 85 3.92 -5.57 -4.07
C ALA A 85 4.74 -4.64 -3.15
N LEU A 86 4.18 -4.24 -2.01
CA LEU A 86 4.92 -3.48 -1.00
C LEU A 86 6.07 -4.31 -0.40
N ALA A 87 5.84 -5.59 -0.08
CA ALA A 87 6.89 -6.46 0.46
C ALA A 87 8.06 -6.63 -0.52
N GLU A 88 7.75 -6.84 -1.80
CA GLU A 88 8.72 -6.98 -2.88
C GLU A 88 9.51 -5.68 -3.09
N TRP A 89 8.81 -4.54 -3.12
CA TRP A 89 9.46 -3.24 -3.21
C TRP A 89 10.43 -3.00 -2.05
N ILE A 90 9.98 -3.29 -0.81
CA ILE A 90 10.83 -3.18 0.39
C ILE A 90 12.05 -4.08 0.24
N ALA A 91 11.87 -5.35 -0.16
CA ALA A 91 12.96 -6.30 -0.32
C ALA A 91 14.01 -5.84 -1.35
N ALA A 92 13.57 -5.29 -2.48
CA ALA A 92 14.45 -4.79 -3.53
C ALA A 92 15.20 -3.50 -3.15
N ASN A 93 14.71 -2.76 -2.15
CA ASN A 93 15.23 -1.43 -1.78
C ASN A 93 15.76 -1.36 -0.34
N ARG A 94 15.99 -2.51 0.32
CA ARG A 94 16.59 -2.49 1.66
C ARG A 94 18.00 -1.90 1.56
N LYS A 95 18.37 -1.10 2.56
CA LYS A 95 19.76 -0.71 2.79
C LYS A 95 20.58 -1.99 2.89
N GLU A 96 21.72 -2.04 2.20
CA GLU A 96 22.70 -3.10 2.43
C GLU A 96 23.07 -3.08 3.91
N ALA A 97 23.01 -4.23 4.57
CA ALA A 97 23.48 -4.33 5.95
C ALA A 97 24.95 -3.93 5.96
N ALA A 98 25.32 -2.93 6.76
CA ALA A 98 26.71 -2.64 7.01
C ALA A 98 27.37 -3.92 7.57
N ALA A 99 28.23 -4.53 6.76
CA ALA A 99 28.98 -5.74 7.10
C ALA A 99 30.03 -5.47 8.18
#